data_AF-A0A7X0IYT0-F1
#
_entry.id   AF-A0A7X0IYT0-F1
#
_cell.length_a   1.000
_cell.length_b   1.000
_cell.length_c   1.000
_cell.angle_alpha   90.00
_cell.angle_beta   90.00
_cell.angle_gamma   90.00
#
_symmetry.space_group_name_H-M   'P 1'
#
loop_
_entity.id
_entity.type
_entity.pdbx_description
1 polymer ?
#
loop_
_entity_poly.entity_id
_entity_poly.type
_entity_poly.pdbx_seq_one_letter_code
_entity_poly.pdbx_strand_id
1 'polypeptide(L)'
;MRKAVLKFIDFFYPPFSRWVSVHTFRYIISGGTNAAAGIVVYYIVYNYILHQQHVNLPFPPGMITAPVAALIIESFISFLIGFILNKYLVFTQSQLKGRIQLFRYGTVFATNILLNFAMLKVLVETFHVYATVAKIICTVILAIFSYFTQKHFSFKVKK
;
A
#
# COMPACT_ATOMS: atom_id res chain seq x y z
N MET A 1 -11.88 -17.53 -12.27
CA MET A 1 -10.55 -16.99 -11.86
C MET A 1 -10.51 -16.58 -10.39
N ARG A 2 -11.25 -15.56 -9.92
CA ARG A 2 -11.22 -15.11 -8.50
C ARG A 2 -11.41 -16.24 -7.46
N LYS A 3 -12.43 -17.09 -7.63
CA LYS A 3 -12.70 -18.20 -6.69
C LYS A 3 -11.51 -19.16 -6.56
N ALA A 4 -10.76 -19.40 -7.64
CA ALA A 4 -9.57 -20.24 -7.61
C ALA A 4 -8.43 -19.57 -6.83
N VAL A 5 -8.20 -18.28 -7.05
CA VAL A 5 -7.21 -17.49 -6.29
C VAL A 5 -7.56 -17.46 -4.80
N LEU A 6 -8.83 -17.23 -4.44
CA LEU A 6 -9.27 -17.26 -3.05
C LEU A 6 -9.09 -18.66 -2.43
N LYS A 7 -9.42 -19.73 -3.15
CA LYS A 7 -9.23 -21.10 -2.66
C LYS A 7 -7.75 -21.42 -2.42
N PHE A 8 -6.86 -20.92 -3.28
CA PHE A 8 -5.42 -21.04 -3.10
C PHE A 8 -4.92 -20.24 -1.89
N ILE A 9 -5.39 -19.00 -1.71
CA ILE A 9 -5.03 -18.19 -0.53
C ILE A 9 -5.55 -18.84 0.75
N ASP A 10 -6.84 -19.22 0.77
CA ASP A 10 -7.49 -19.81 1.93
C ASP A 10 -6.90 -21.19 2.30
N PHE A 11 -6.22 -21.88 1.38
CA PHE A 11 -5.45 -23.10 1.70
C PHE A 11 -4.36 -22.83 2.73
N PHE A 12 -3.74 -21.65 2.72
CA PHE A 12 -2.71 -21.25 3.68
C PHE A 12 -3.29 -20.58 4.94
N TYR A 13 -4.61 -20.41 5.03
CA TYR A 13 -5.27 -19.79 6.19
C TYR A 13 -5.26 -20.63 7.49
N PRO A 14 -5.36 -21.97 7.49
CA PRO A 14 -5.55 -22.75 8.72
C PRO A 14 -4.57 -22.44 9.86
N PRO A 15 -3.24 -22.25 9.63
CA PRO A 15 -2.30 -21.86 10.68
C PRO A 15 -2.63 -20.51 11.33
N PHE A 16 -3.19 -19.57 10.57
CA PHE A 16 -3.45 -18.19 11.00
C PHE A 16 -4.85 -17.96 11.56
N SER A 17 -5.72 -18.98 11.48
CA SER A 17 -7.14 -18.91 11.84
C SER A 17 -7.41 -18.51 13.29
N ARG A 18 -6.44 -18.70 14.19
CA ARG A 18 -6.53 -18.32 15.60
C ARG A 18 -6.28 -16.84 15.88
N TRP A 19 -5.58 -16.13 14.99
CA TRP A 19 -5.15 -14.74 15.23
C TRP A 19 -5.89 -13.72 14.37
N VAL A 20 -6.27 -14.08 13.14
CA VAL A 20 -6.86 -13.15 12.18
C VAL A 20 -8.06 -13.77 11.46
N SER A 21 -9.06 -12.94 11.14
CA SER A 21 -10.19 -13.37 10.32
C SER A 21 -9.75 -13.69 8.88
N VAL A 22 -10.50 -14.54 8.17
CA VAL A 22 -10.27 -14.83 6.73
C VAL A 22 -10.19 -13.55 5.89
N HIS A 23 -11.02 -12.55 6.20
CA HIS A 23 -11.01 -11.27 5.48
C HIS A 23 -9.71 -10.49 5.74
N THR A 24 -9.28 -10.42 7.00
CA THR A 24 -8.00 -9.79 7.38
C THR A 24 -6.83 -10.53 6.76
N PHE A 25 -6.86 -11.87 6.72
CA PHE A 25 -5.83 -12.68 6.09
C PHE A 25 -5.73 -12.41 4.59
N ARG A 26 -6.85 -12.39 3.87
CA ARG A 26 -6.89 -12.02 2.44
C ARG A 26 -6.38 -10.60 2.20
N TYR A 27 -6.66 -9.65 3.11
CA TYR A 27 -6.11 -8.30 3.05
C TYR A 27 -4.59 -8.28 3.23
N ILE A 28 -4.07 -9.04 4.20
CA ILE A 28 -2.62 -9.17 4.44
C ILE A 28 -1.93 -9.79 3.22
N ILE A 29 -2.47 -10.87 2.66
CA ILE A 29 -1.91 -11.50 1.45
C ILE A 29 -1.98 -10.57 0.24
N SER A 30 -3.08 -9.81 0.10
CA SER A 30 -3.20 -8.77 -0.93
C SER A 30 -2.14 -7.67 -0.75
N GLY A 31 -1.94 -7.19 0.47
CA GLY A 31 -0.93 -6.17 0.78
C GLY A 31 0.49 -6.68 0.59
N GLY A 32 0.77 -7.92 1.01
CA GLY A 32 2.06 -8.58 0.81
C GLY A 32 2.37 -8.82 -0.66
N THR A 33 1.38 -9.28 -1.44
CA THR A 33 1.50 -9.39 -2.90
C THR A 33 1.80 -8.04 -3.54
N ASN A 34 1.14 -6.98 -3.09
CA ASN A 34 1.39 -5.63 -3.60
C ASN A 34 2.82 -5.15 -3.28
N ALA A 35 3.29 -5.38 -2.06
CA ALA A 35 4.65 -5.02 -1.66
C ALA A 35 5.71 -5.80 -2.45
N ALA A 36 5.52 -7.11 -2.64
CA ALA A 36 6.40 -7.94 -3.44
C ALA A 36 6.43 -7.49 -4.92
N ALA A 37 5.26 -7.19 -5.49
CA ALA A 37 5.16 -6.63 -6.83
C ALA A 37 5.87 -5.28 -6.94
N GLY A 38 5.75 -4.42 -5.93
CA GLY A 38 6.50 -3.16 -5.83
C GLY A 38 8.00 -3.39 -5.91
N ILE A 39 8.56 -4.30 -5.10
CA ILE A 39 10.00 -4.62 -5.12
C ILE A 39 10.45 -5.09 -6.52
N VAL A 40 9.70 -5.97 -7.16
CA VAL A 40 10.01 -6.48 -8.50
C VAL A 40 9.96 -5.37 -9.53
N VAL A 41 8.92 -4.52 -9.49
CA VAL A 41 8.78 -3.36 -10.39
C VAL A 41 9.92 -2.38 -10.19
N TYR A 42 10.27 -2.06 -8.93
CA TYR A 42 11.43 -1.21 -8.62
C TYR A 42 12.70 -1.75 -9.26
N TYR A 43 12.97 -3.05 -9.08
CA TYR A 43 14.15 -3.71 -9.62
C TYR A 43 14.19 -3.62 -11.16
N ILE A 44 13.06 -3.89 -11.82
CA ILE A 44 12.94 -3.81 -13.29
C ILE A 44 13.17 -2.38 -13.75
N VAL A 45 12.49 -1.41 -13.15
CA VAL A 45 12.60 0.01 -13.54
C VAL A 45 14.03 0.51 -13.35
N TYR A 46 14.64 0.24 -12.19
CA TYR A 46 15.96 0.73 -11.86
C TYR A 46 17.05 0.12 -12.77
N ASN A 47 17.03 -1.20 -12.98
CA ASN A 47 18.11 -1.89 -13.70
C ASN A 47 17.89 -1.95 -15.21
N TYR A 48 16.66 -2.18 -15.68
CA TYR A 48 16.39 -2.47 -17.10
C TYR A 48 15.75 -1.31 -17.85
N ILE A 49 15.06 -0.39 -17.17
CA ILE A 49 14.46 0.77 -17.82
C ILE A 49 15.41 1.96 -17.73
N LEU A 50 15.79 2.33 -16.51
CA LEU A 50 16.67 3.47 -16.24
C LEU A 50 18.14 3.15 -16.40
N HIS A 51 18.54 1.88 -16.41
CA HIS A 51 19.94 1.45 -16.48
C HIS A 51 20.81 2.14 -15.41
N GLN A 52 20.23 2.40 -14.23
CA GLN A 52 20.86 3.13 -13.13
C GLN A 52 21.27 4.58 -13.46
N GLN A 53 20.83 5.12 -14.60
CA GLN A 53 21.15 6.47 -15.04
C GLN A 53 20.16 7.50 -14.50
N HIS A 54 20.69 8.67 -14.15
CA HIS A 54 19.88 9.79 -13.68
C HIS A 54 19.02 10.34 -14.82
N VAL A 55 17.81 10.76 -14.47
CA VAL A 55 16.87 11.35 -15.42
C VAL A 55 17.06 12.85 -15.38
N ASN A 56 17.59 13.41 -16.46
CA ASN A 56 17.69 14.85 -16.62
C ASN A 56 16.30 15.41 -16.96
N LEU A 57 15.89 16.45 -16.24
CA LEU A 57 14.62 17.11 -16.46
C LEU A 57 14.84 18.47 -17.11
N PRO A 58 13.99 18.90 -18.05
CA PRO A 58 14.06 20.23 -18.63
C PRO A 58 13.56 21.35 -17.68
N PHE A 59 13.14 21.00 -16.46
CA PHE A 59 12.59 21.91 -15.46
C PHE A 59 13.19 21.65 -14.07
N PRO A 60 13.18 22.64 -13.14
CA PRO A 60 13.71 22.49 -11.79
C PRO A 60 13.09 21.26 -11.09
N PRO A 61 13.89 20.39 -10.41
CA PRO A 61 15.28 20.57 -9.96
C PRO A 61 16.38 20.22 -11.00
N GLY A 62 16.04 19.97 -12.27
CA GLY A 62 17.01 19.74 -13.35
C GLY A 62 17.53 18.31 -13.45
N MET A 63 17.54 17.54 -12.37
CA MET A 63 17.76 16.10 -12.41
C MET A 63 16.98 15.36 -11.33
N ILE A 64 16.62 14.11 -11.63
CA ILE A 64 16.14 13.14 -10.66
C ILE A 64 17.10 11.95 -10.66
N THR A 65 17.60 11.58 -9.48
CA THR A 65 18.46 10.41 -9.36
C THR A 65 17.71 9.13 -9.72
N ALA A 66 18.41 8.18 -10.33
CA ALA A 66 17.81 6.92 -10.80
C ALA A 66 17.01 6.18 -9.70
N PRO A 67 17.49 6.09 -8.44
CA PRO A 67 16.72 5.45 -7.37
C PRO A 67 15.40 6.17 -7.05
N VAL A 68 15.38 7.51 -7.12
CA VAL A 68 14.18 8.31 -6.86
C VAL A 68 13.19 8.20 -8.02
N ALA A 69 13.68 8.24 -9.26
CA ALA A 69 12.84 8.03 -10.44
C ALA A 69 12.19 6.63 -10.42
N ALA A 70 12.98 5.60 -10.10
CA ALA A 70 12.47 4.23 -9.94
C ALA A 70 11.41 4.14 -8.83
N LEU A 71 11.63 4.79 -7.69
CA LEU A 71 10.69 4.84 -6.57
C LEU A 71 9.36 5.49 -6.96
N ILE A 72 9.39 6.62 -7.69
CA ILE A 72 8.18 7.29 -8.14
C ILE A 72 7.36 6.39 -9.07
N ILE A 73 8.02 5.79 -10.07
CA ILE A 73 7.36 4.90 -11.04
C ILE A 73 6.79 3.67 -10.34
N GLU A 74 7.58 3.03 -9.48
CA GLU A 74 7.13 1.88 -8.67
C GLU A 74 5.93 2.25 -7.79
N SER A 75 5.97 3.38 -7.11
CA SER A 75 4.87 3.81 -6.23
C SER A 75 3.56 4.01 -6.99
N PHE A 76 3.61 4.53 -8.21
CA PHE A 76 2.43 4.63 -9.08
C PHE A 76 1.88 3.26 -9.47
N ILE A 77 2.75 2.34 -9.89
CA ILE A 77 2.33 0.99 -10.30
C ILE A 77 1.80 0.20 -9.10
N SER A 78 2.50 0.24 -7.96
CA SER A 78 2.12 -0.36 -6.69
C SER A 78 0.79 0.18 -6.17
N PHE A 79 0.53 1.48 -6.33
CA PHE A 79 -0.79 2.05 -6.03
C PHE A 79 -1.90 1.44 -6.89
N LEU A 80 -1.68 1.28 -8.20
CA LEU A 80 -2.66 0.68 -9.11
C LEU A 80 -2.89 -0.81 -8.81
N ILE A 81 -1.83 -1.58 -8.61
CA ILE A 81 -1.92 -3.00 -8.24
C ILE A 81 -2.67 -3.14 -6.91
N GLY A 82 -2.29 -2.36 -5.91
CA GLY A 82 -2.91 -2.36 -4.59
C GLY A 82 -4.40 -2.00 -4.65
N PHE A 83 -4.77 -1.02 -5.47
CA PHE A 83 -6.17 -0.67 -5.69
C PHE A 83 -6.94 -1.81 -6.38
N ILE A 84 -6.39 -2.40 -7.44
CA ILE A 84 -7.03 -3.49 -8.20
C ILE A 84 -7.23 -4.72 -7.30
N LEU A 85 -6.21 -5.12 -6.54
CA LEU A 85 -6.31 -6.24 -5.60
C LEU A 85 -7.37 -5.96 -4.53
N ASN A 86 -7.35 -4.78 -3.92
CA ASN A 86 -8.35 -4.42 -2.92
C ASN A 86 -9.76 -4.39 -3.51
N LYS A 87 -9.94 -3.88 -4.73
CA LYS A 87 -11.25 -3.80 -5.39
C LYS A 87 -11.81 -5.18 -5.78
N TYR A 88 -11.01 -6.03 -6.40
CA TYR A 88 -11.49 -7.27 -7.03
C TYR A 88 -11.24 -8.53 -6.19
N LEU A 89 -10.33 -8.49 -5.22
CA LEU A 89 -10.01 -9.65 -4.38
C LEU A 89 -10.60 -9.49 -2.97
N VAL A 90 -10.30 -8.38 -2.30
CA VAL A 90 -10.63 -8.17 -0.88
C VAL A 90 -12.04 -7.59 -0.69
N PHE A 91 -12.31 -6.39 -1.19
CA PHE A 91 -13.51 -5.61 -0.89
C PHE A 91 -14.56 -5.65 -2.01
N THR A 92 -14.83 -6.83 -2.55
CA THR A 92 -15.73 -7.00 -3.71
C THR A 92 -17.20 -6.69 -3.45
N GLN A 93 -17.61 -6.58 -2.19
CA GLN A 93 -19.00 -6.31 -1.82
C GLN A 93 -19.36 -4.82 -1.93
N SER A 94 -18.38 -3.95 -2.18
CA SER A 94 -18.62 -2.51 -2.30
C SER A 94 -19.46 -2.18 -3.53
N GLN A 95 -20.56 -1.44 -3.32
CA GLN A 95 -21.51 -1.01 -4.35
C GLN A 95 -21.14 0.35 -5.00
N LEU A 96 -19.97 0.89 -4.68
CA LEU A 96 -19.53 2.19 -5.18
C LEU A 96 -18.97 2.09 -6.60
N LYS A 97 -19.18 3.13 -7.42
CA LYS A 97 -18.53 3.24 -8.75
C LYS A 97 -17.01 3.26 -8.58
N GLY A 98 -16.30 2.54 -9.46
CA GLY A 98 -14.85 2.37 -9.37
C GLY A 98 -14.03 3.67 -9.30
N ARG A 99 -14.45 4.73 -10.00
CA ARG A 99 -13.78 6.05 -9.93
C ARG A 99 -13.88 6.67 -8.53
N ILE A 100 -15.00 6.49 -7.85
CA ILE A 100 -15.20 6.97 -6.47
C ILE A 100 -14.35 6.14 -5.50
N GLN A 101 -14.28 4.82 -5.70
CA GLN A 101 -13.41 3.96 -4.90
C GLN A 101 -11.94 4.36 -5.05
N LEU A 102 -11.49 4.65 -6.28
CA LEU A 102 -10.12 5.08 -6.56
C LEU A 102 -9.80 6.39 -5.85
N PHE A 103 -10.68 7.39 -5.95
CA PHE A 103 -10.49 8.66 -5.27
C PHE A 103 -10.39 8.47 -3.75
N ARG A 104 -11.32 7.73 -3.14
CA ARG A 104 -11.30 7.48 -1.69
C ARG A 104 -10.10 6.66 -1.25
N TYR A 105 -9.65 5.70 -2.05
CA TYR A 105 -8.44 4.93 -1.76
C TYR A 105 -7.21 5.84 -1.79
N GLY A 106 -7.11 6.71 -2.81
CA GLY A 106 -6.09 7.75 -2.91
C GLY A 106 -6.11 8.72 -1.73
N THR A 107 -7.29 9.16 -1.28
CA THR A 107 -7.42 10.00 -0.08
C THR A 107 -6.86 9.30 1.16
N VAL A 108 -7.22 8.03 1.38
CA VAL A 108 -6.69 7.27 2.53
C VAL A 108 -5.18 7.10 2.42
N PHE A 109 -4.64 6.87 1.23
CA PHE A 109 -3.19 6.79 1.01
C PHE A 109 -2.48 8.11 1.35
N ALA A 110 -2.99 9.25 0.85
CA ALA A 110 -2.46 10.57 1.15
C ALA A 110 -2.56 10.91 2.65
N THR A 111 -3.70 10.61 3.30
CA THR A 111 -3.87 10.78 4.74
C THR A 111 -2.87 9.95 5.53
N ASN A 112 -2.59 8.70 5.11
CA ASN A 112 -1.59 7.87 5.77
C ASN A 112 -0.19 8.47 5.67
N ILE A 113 0.19 9.06 4.52
CA ILE A 113 1.50 9.72 4.38
C ILE A 113 1.62 10.87 5.38
N LEU A 114 0.60 11.74 5.42
CA LEU A 114 0.58 12.89 6.33
C LEU A 114 0.61 12.45 7.80
N LEU A 115 -0.17 11.43 8.16
CA LEU A 115 -0.25 10.91 9.52
C LEU A 115 1.06 10.18 9.91
N ASN A 116 1.71 9.46 8.99
CA ASN A 116 3.02 8.84 9.22
C ASN A 116 4.07 9.90 9.55
N PHE A 117 4.11 10.98 8.76
CA PHE A 117 5.02 12.09 9.01
C PHE A 117 4.75 12.75 10.37
N ALA A 118 3.49 13.10 10.65
CA ALA A 118 3.12 13.75 11.91
C ALA A 118 3.44 12.86 13.12
N MET A 119 3.08 11.57 13.09
CA MET A 119 3.35 10.64 14.18
C MET A 119 4.85 10.41 14.40
N LEU A 120 5.64 10.25 13.33
CA LEU A 120 7.09 10.14 13.43
C LEU A 120 7.68 11.37 14.10
N LYS A 121 7.25 12.57 13.67
CA LYS A 121 7.73 13.83 14.23
C LYS A 121 7.43 13.91 15.74
N VAL A 122 6.20 13.62 16.14
CA VAL A 122 5.80 13.62 17.56
C VAL A 122 6.59 12.58 18.37
N LEU A 123 6.71 11.34 17.88
CA LEU A 123 7.41 10.27 18.61
C LEU A 123 8.91 10.53 18.75
N VAL A 124 9.57 11.04 17.70
CA VAL A 124 11.01 11.24 17.69
C VAL A 124 11.40 12.56 18.33
N GLU A 125 10.74 13.67 17.97
CA GLU A 125 11.13 15.00 18.45
C GLU A 125 10.53 15.35 19.81
N THR A 126 9.30 14.90 20.11
CA THR A 126 8.65 15.22 21.40
C THR A 126 8.93 14.13 22.43
N PHE A 127 8.71 12.86 22.06
CA PHE A 127 8.87 11.73 22.99
C PHE A 127 10.27 11.10 22.98
N HIS A 128 11.20 11.56 22.13
CA HIS A 128 12.58 11.08 22.05
C HIS A 128 12.69 9.56 21.83
N VAL A 129 11.69 8.97 21.19
CA VAL A 129 11.68 7.55 20.85
C VAL A 129 12.69 7.30 19.73
N TYR A 130 13.48 6.24 19.84
CA TYR A 130 14.42 5.85 18.80
C TYR A 130 13.72 5.70 17.43
N ALA A 131 14.27 6.35 16.40
CA ALA A 131 13.60 6.54 15.11
C ALA A 131 13.07 5.24 14.47
N THR A 132 13.85 4.16 14.55
CA THR A 132 13.43 2.85 14.01
C THR A 132 12.24 2.27 14.76
N VAL A 133 12.22 2.38 16.09
CA VAL A 133 11.10 1.92 16.93
C VAL A 133 9.86 2.78 16.67
N ALA A 134 10.02 4.09 16.58
CA ALA A 134 8.94 5.01 16.20
C ALA A 134 8.35 4.65 14.82
N LYS A 135 9.19 4.31 13.83
CA LYS A 135 8.74 3.88 12.50
C LYS A 135 7.92 2.60 12.54
N ILE A 136 8.34 1.61 13.33
CA ILE A 136 7.60 0.35 13.51
C ILE A 136 6.22 0.65 14.12
N ILE A 137 6.17 1.41 15.21
CA ILE A 137 4.93 1.79 15.90
C ILE A 137 3.97 2.51 14.93
N CYS A 138 4.47 3.52 14.20
CA CYS A 138 3.69 4.25 13.21
C CYS A 138 3.13 3.31 12.14
N THR A 139 3.95 2.41 11.62
CA THR A 139 3.56 1.48 10.55
C THR A 139 2.43 0.56 10.99
N VAL A 140 2.51 0.01 12.22
CA VAL A 140 1.46 -0.85 12.77
C VAL A 140 0.15 -0.09 12.95
N ILE A 141 0.19 1.09 13.57
CA ILE A 141 -1.00 1.93 13.80
C ILE A 141 -1.66 2.32 12.48
N LEU A 142 -0.87 2.75 11.49
CA LEU A 142 -1.38 3.17 10.19
C LEU A 142 -1.91 2.01 9.36
N ALA A 143 -1.33 0.81 9.46
CA ALA A 143 -1.86 -0.37 8.81
C ALA A 143 -3.27 -0.70 9.34
N ILE A 144 -3.47 -0.61 10.65
CA ILE A 144 -4.77 -0.81 11.30
C ILE A 144 -5.76 0.28 10.87
N PHE A 145 -5.36 1.55 10.96
CA PHE A 145 -6.18 2.69 10.54
C PHE A 145 -6.58 2.59 9.06
N SER A 146 -5.64 2.22 8.20
CA SER A 146 -5.85 2.01 6.76
C SER A 146 -6.90 0.94 6.52
N TYR A 147 -6.79 -0.21 7.18
CA TYR A 147 -7.76 -1.28 7.03
C TYR A 147 -9.18 -0.84 7.41
N PHE A 148 -9.34 -0.19 8.56
CA PHE A 148 -10.65 0.28 9.01
C PHE A 148 -11.21 1.36 8.10
N THR A 149 -10.39 2.34 7.69
CA THR A 149 -10.83 3.42 6.82
C THR A 149 -11.17 2.91 5.42
N GLN A 150 -10.36 2.01 4.86
CA GLN A 150 -10.66 1.40 3.57
C GLN A 150 -11.96 0.59 3.61
N LYS A 151 -12.19 -0.18 4.68
CA LYS A 151 -13.42 -0.97 4.87
C LYS A 151 -14.67 -0.11 5.00
N HIS A 152 -14.63 0.99 5.75
CA HIS A 152 -15.82 1.80 6.07
C HIS A 152 -16.03 2.99 5.13
N PHE A 153 -14.97 3.53 4.54
CA PHE A 153 -15.00 4.70 3.65
C PHE A 153 -14.71 4.33 2.19
N SER A 154 -13.52 3.79 1.88
CA SER A 154 -13.09 3.59 0.49
C SER A 154 -13.92 2.54 -0.25
N PHE A 155 -14.28 1.46 0.43
CA PHE A 155 -15.05 0.34 -0.12
C PHE A 155 -16.35 0.11 0.66
N LYS A 156 -17.02 1.20 1.07
CA LYS A 156 -18.28 1.13 1.81
C LYS A 156 -19.30 0.23 1.12
N VAL A 157 -19.93 -0.64 1.90
CA VAL A 157 -21.11 -1.43 1.51
C VAL A 157 -22.35 -0.66 1.97
N LYS A 158 -23.31 -0.39 1.08
CA LYS A 158 -24.62 0.11 1.50
C LYS A 158 -25.37 -1.08 2.12
N LYS A 159 -25.85 -0.90 3.35
CA LYS A 159 -26.83 -1.82 3.95
C LYS A 159 -28.12 -1.76 3.15
#